data_AF-X1U006-F1
#
_entry.id   AF-X1U006-F1
#
_cell.length_a   1.000
_cell.length_b   1.000
_cell.length_c   1.000
_cell.angle_alpha   90.00
_cell.angle_beta   90.00
_cell.angle_gamma   90.00
#
_symmetry.space_group_name_H-M   'P 1'
#
loop_
_entity.id
_entity.type
_entity.pdbx_description
1 polymer ?
#
loop_
_entity_poly.entity_id
_entity_poly.type
_entity_poly.pdbx_seq_one_letter_code
_entity_poly.pdbx_strand_id
1 'polypeptide(L)'
;MVICQSNLKQWGILWAMYTEDNNGEFPEYLGGDWMLRLIEYYSKAKRPTDEKLLYCPMTTKTMSEGAPARYAIIGDSDDRRGSYAVNEWVYDSDHTGSGRSLEDYWRSTKHRGLNNIPVMGDGGWRPDGQPYEYDDPPTFEGEARGGVANDEIRIFCVDRHDGFVNVLFMDWSTRKVGLKELWTLKWYVRCNTAGPWTRAGLAQPGDWPEWMRN
;
A
#
# COMPACT_ATOMS: atom_id res chain seq x y z
N MET A 1 -9.89 -13.94 3.14
CA MET A 1 -9.13 -13.91 1.86
C MET A 1 -9.94 -13.33 0.70
N VAL A 2 -11.04 -13.97 0.24
CA VAL A 2 -11.85 -13.49 -0.91
C VAL A 2 -12.51 -12.13 -0.67
N ILE A 3 -12.99 -11.88 0.55
CA ILE A 3 -13.66 -10.61 0.90
C ILE A 3 -12.68 -9.43 0.87
N CYS A 4 -11.42 -9.62 1.30
CA CYS A 4 -10.38 -8.57 1.21
C CYS A 4 -10.19 -8.11 -0.25
N GLN A 5 -10.07 -9.06 -1.18
CA GLN A 5 -10.02 -8.75 -2.61
C GLN A 5 -11.30 -8.07 -3.11
N SER A 6 -12.47 -8.45 -2.58
CA SER A 6 -13.72 -7.77 -2.92
C SER A 6 -13.74 -6.31 -2.46
N ASN A 7 -13.15 -5.99 -1.31
CA ASN A 7 -13.03 -4.62 -0.82
C ASN A 7 -12.06 -3.82 -1.70
N LEU A 8 -10.89 -4.37 -2.04
CA LEU A 8 -9.94 -3.72 -2.96
C LEU A 8 -10.51 -3.53 -4.37
N LYS A 9 -11.35 -4.44 -4.86
CA LYS A 9 -12.08 -4.24 -6.12
C LYS A 9 -13.07 -3.08 -6.03
N GLN A 10 -13.78 -2.93 -4.91
CA GLN A 10 -14.63 -1.77 -4.68
C GLN A 10 -13.79 -0.49 -4.66
N TRP A 11 -12.63 -0.47 -4.00
CA TRP A 11 -11.69 0.64 -4.09
C TRP A 11 -11.23 0.93 -5.52
N GLY A 12 -11.00 -0.11 -6.34
CA GLY A 12 -10.69 0.04 -7.76
C GLY A 12 -11.77 0.80 -8.53
N ILE A 13 -13.05 0.52 -8.25
CA ILE A 13 -14.17 1.27 -8.83
C ILE A 13 -14.13 2.74 -8.39
N LEU A 14 -13.84 3.01 -7.12
CA LEU A 14 -13.79 4.38 -6.60
C LEU A 14 -12.64 5.20 -7.21
N TRP A 15 -11.45 4.59 -7.32
CA TRP A 15 -10.32 5.23 -7.99
C TRP A 15 -10.58 5.42 -9.49
N ALA A 16 -11.25 4.47 -10.15
CA ALA A 16 -11.67 4.63 -11.54
C ALA A 16 -12.63 5.82 -11.70
N MET A 17 -13.65 5.93 -10.86
CA MET A 17 -14.58 7.07 -10.87
C MET A 17 -13.86 8.40 -10.60
N TYR A 18 -13.02 8.45 -9.56
CA TYR A 18 -12.24 9.65 -9.25
C TYR A 18 -11.39 10.09 -10.45
N THR A 19 -10.61 9.17 -11.01
CA THR A 19 -9.70 9.51 -12.11
C THR A 19 -10.48 9.85 -13.39
N GLU A 20 -11.62 9.22 -13.67
CA GLU A 20 -12.50 9.59 -14.79
C GLU A 20 -13.01 11.04 -14.66
N ASP A 21 -13.45 11.43 -13.46
CA ASP A 21 -13.92 12.80 -13.16
C ASP A 21 -12.77 13.83 -13.17
N ASN A 22 -11.52 13.39 -13.03
CA ASN A 22 -10.32 14.23 -12.96
C ASN A 22 -9.38 14.04 -14.15
N ASN A 23 -9.90 13.73 -15.34
CA ASN A 23 -9.13 13.62 -16.59
C ASN A 23 -7.95 12.63 -16.51
N GLY A 24 -8.11 11.54 -15.77
CA GLY A 24 -7.10 10.52 -15.53
C GLY A 24 -6.07 10.86 -14.45
N GLU A 25 -6.16 12.03 -13.81
CA GLU A 25 -5.21 12.48 -12.78
C GLU A 25 -5.61 11.96 -11.38
N PHE A 26 -4.59 11.71 -10.55
CA PHE A 26 -4.73 11.42 -9.12
C PHE A 26 -4.79 12.73 -8.30
N PRO A 27 -5.23 12.69 -7.04
CA PRO A 27 -5.20 13.86 -6.16
C PRO A 27 -3.77 14.33 -5.89
N GLU A 28 -3.61 15.62 -5.58
CA GLU A 28 -2.30 16.26 -5.31
C GLU A 28 -1.56 15.62 -4.13
N TYR A 29 -2.23 15.47 -2.99
CA TYR A 29 -1.72 14.79 -1.81
C TYR A 29 -2.86 14.59 -0.81
N LEU A 30 -3.04 13.37 -0.33
CA LEU A 30 -4.06 13.08 0.69
C LEU A 30 -3.45 12.78 2.07
N GLY A 31 -2.23 12.27 2.11
CA GLY A 31 -1.51 11.85 3.31
C GLY A 31 -2.27 10.82 4.17
N GLY A 32 -1.93 10.81 5.46
CA GLY A 32 -2.39 9.77 6.39
C GLY A 32 -3.89 9.77 6.68
N ASP A 33 -4.61 10.76 6.17
CA ASP A 33 -6.05 10.93 6.33
C ASP A 33 -6.80 10.72 5.00
N TRP A 34 -6.17 10.05 4.01
CA TRP A 34 -6.77 9.83 2.69
C TRP A 34 -8.17 9.20 2.74
N MET A 35 -8.43 8.34 3.73
CA MET A 35 -9.76 7.77 3.94
C MET A 35 -10.80 8.83 4.27
N LEU A 36 -10.47 9.83 5.10
CA LEU A 36 -11.37 10.95 5.38
C LEU A 36 -11.56 11.82 4.13
N ARG A 37 -10.51 11.99 3.32
CA ARG A 37 -10.55 12.85 2.12
C ARG A 37 -11.35 12.24 0.97
N LEU A 38 -11.40 10.91 0.86
CA LEU A 38 -12.18 10.20 -0.16
C LEU A 38 -13.58 9.80 0.32
N ILE A 39 -14.01 10.27 1.48
CA ILE A 39 -15.24 9.80 2.13
C ILE A 39 -16.51 9.95 1.29
N GLU A 40 -16.54 10.95 0.41
CA GLU A 40 -17.69 11.20 -0.48
C GLU A 40 -17.87 10.11 -1.54
N TYR A 41 -16.81 9.37 -1.86
CA TYR A 41 -16.84 8.29 -2.84
C TYR A 41 -17.35 6.97 -2.24
N TYR A 42 -17.17 6.73 -0.94
CA TYR A 42 -17.50 5.43 -0.34
C TYR A 42 -18.52 5.44 0.80
N SER A 43 -18.79 6.59 1.42
CA SER A 43 -19.72 6.66 2.56
C SER A 43 -20.83 7.68 2.32
N LYS A 44 -22.08 7.22 2.44
CA LYS A 44 -23.25 8.11 2.50
C LYS A 44 -23.39 8.80 3.87
N ALA A 45 -22.86 8.18 4.93
CA ALA A 45 -22.98 8.66 6.30
C ALA A 45 -21.87 9.67 6.67
N LYS A 46 -20.86 9.85 5.82
CA LYS A 46 -19.69 10.73 6.02
C LYS A 46 -18.97 10.48 7.36
N ARG A 47 -18.92 9.22 7.83
CA ARG A 47 -18.11 8.78 8.98
C ARG A 47 -17.23 7.57 8.56
N PRO A 48 -15.89 7.68 8.60
CA PRO A 48 -15.01 6.62 8.10
C PRO A 48 -15.07 5.34 8.93
N THR A 49 -15.15 5.49 10.26
CA THR A 49 -14.84 4.42 11.21
C THR A 49 -15.77 3.21 11.15
N ASP A 50 -16.97 3.36 10.62
CA ASP A 50 -17.99 2.31 10.53
C ASP A 50 -18.03 1.60 9.15
N GLU A 51 -17.21 2.07 8.21
CA GLU A 51 -17.23 1.57 6.85
C GLU A 51 -16.36 0.33 6.72
N LYS A 52 -17.03 -0.83 6.59
CA LYS A 52 -16.39 -2.14 6.39
C LYS A 52 -15.40 -2.16 5.21
N LEU A 53 -15.55 -1.23 4.26
CA LEU A 53 -14.65 -1.08 3.11
C LEU A 53 -13.22 -0.69 3.53
N LEU A 54 -13.04 -0.01 4.66
CA LEU A 54 -11.71 0.39 5.15
C LEU A 54 -10.90 -0.79 5.72
N TYR A 55 -11.57 -1.89 6.06
CA TYR A 55 -10.98 -2.98 6.83
C TYR A 55 -10.91 -4.26 6.01
N CYS A 56 -9.77 -4.92 6.11
CA CYS A 56 -9.62 -6.31 5.75
C CYS A 56 -10.31 -7.15 6.83
N PRO A 57 -11.15 -8.13 6.48
CA PRO A 57 -11.85 -8.96 7.47
C PRO A 57 -10.95 -9.78 8.41
N MET A 58 -9.64 -9.83 8.14
CA MET A 58 -8.66 -10.47 9.03
C MET A 58 -8.28 -9.58 10.22
N THR A 59 -8.51 -8.27 10.15
CA THR A 59 -8.13 -7.37 11.24
C THR A 59 -9.11 -7.44 12.40
N THR A 60 -8.60 -7.25 13.61
CA THR A 60 -9.40 -7.40 14.84
C THR A 60 -9.39 -6.13 15.69
N LYS A 61 -8.20 -5.65 16.04
CA LYS A 61 -7.95 -4.46 16.88
C LYS A 61 -6.59 -3.87 16.51
N THR A 62 -6.19 -2.74 17.09
CA THR A 62 -4.89 -2.14 16.77
C THR A 62 -3.71 -2.88 17.45
N MET A 63 -2.49 -2.54 17.03
CA MET A 63 -1.27 -2.98 17.73
C MET A 63 -1.23 -2.49 19.18
N SER A 64 -1.67 -1.25 19.45
CA SER A 64 -1.72 -0.69 20.81
C SER A 64 -2.72 -1.41 21.72
N GLU A 65 -3.76 -2.01 21.14
CA GLU A 65 -4.70 -2.90 21.82
C GLU A 65 -4.21 -4.36 21.91
N GLY A 66 -2.99 -4.65 21.43
CA GLY A 66 -2.32 -5.94 21.52
C GLY A 66 -2.67 -6.93 20.41
N ALA A 67 -3.09 -6.47 19.21
CA ALA A 67 -3.13 -7.35 18.05
C ALA A 67 -1.71 -7.70 17.57
N PRO A 68 -1.46 -8.93 17.10
CA PRO A 68 -0.31 -9.21 16.24
C PRO A 68 -0.37 -8.41 14.93
N ALA A 69 0.78 -8.10 14.33
CA ALA A 69 0.87 -7.22 13.14
C ALA A 69 -0.04 -7.66 11.99
N ARG A 70 -0.06 -8.95 11.65
CA ARG A 70 -0.97 -9.50 10.63
C ARG A 70 -2.46 -9.24 10.87
N TYR A 71 -2.89 -9.09 12.12
CA TYR A 71 -4.30 -8.85 12.49
C TYR A 71 -4.56 -7.41 12.93
N ALA A 72 -3.57 -6.54 12.82
CA ALA A 72 -3.67 -5.18 13.30
C ALA A 72 -4.43 -4.27 12.34
N ILE A 73 -5.29 -3.45 12.93
CA ILE A 73 -5.83 -2.21 12.35
C ILE A 73 -4.75 -1.12 12.44
N ILE A 74 -4.67 -0.27 11.41
CA ILE A 74 -3.81 0.91 11.37
C ILE A 74 -4.38 1.97 12.33
N GLY A 75 -3.50 2.57 13.14
CA GLY A 75 -3.86 3.57 14.14
C GLY A 75 -3.84 3.03 15.57
N ASP A 76 -4.63 3.63 16.45
CA ASP A 76 -4.71 3.27 17.87
C ASP A 76 -6.16 3.06 18.35
N SER A 77 -6.35 2.93 19.67
CA SER A 77 -7.68 2.68 20.25
C SER A 77 -8.67 3.82 20.02
N ASP A 78 -8.18 5.04 19.82
CA ASP A 78 -9.00 6.26 19.68
C ASP A 78 -9.14 6.68 18.21
N ASP A 79 -8.19 6.32 17.35
CA ASP A 79 -8.17 6.66 15.92
C ASP A 79 -7.85 5.44 15.04
N ARG A 80 -8.90 4.68 14.69
CA ARG A 80 -8.82 3.52 13.80
C ARG A 80 -8.97 3.94 12.34
N ARG A 81 -7.92 3.69 11.56
CA ARG A 81 -7.77 4.16 10.17
C ARG A 81 -7.79 3.01 9.15
N GLY A 82 -8.55 1.95 9.37
CA GLY A 82 -8.61 0.84 8.40
C GLY A 82 -7.39 -0.10 8.42
N SER A 83 -7.18 -0.82 7.33
CA SER A 83 -6.08 -1.80 7.20
C SER A 83 -5.45 -1.86 5.81
N TYR A 84 -5.71 -0.83 5.00
CA TYR A 84 -5.15 -0.67 3.68
C TYR A 84 -4.25 0.57 3.67
N ALA A 85 -3.14 0.48 2.93
CA ALA A 85 -2.26 1.60 2.68
C ALA A 85 -2.29 2.02 1.21
N VAL A 86 -2.17 3.32 0.95
CA VAL A 86 -2.06 3.89 -0.39
C VAL A 86 -0.59 4.10 -0.75
N ASN A 87 -0.25 3.76 -1.99
CA ASN A 87 1.04 4.11 -2.59
C ASN A 87 1.03 5.61 -2.91
N GLU A 88 1.73 6.45 -2.14
CA GLU A 88 1.70 7.90 -2.36
C GLU A 88 2.44 8.31 -3.64
N TRP A 89 3.21 7.42 -4.27
CA TRP A 89 3.80 7.70 -5.58
C TRP A 89 2.76 7.89 -6.69
N VAL A 90 1.50 7.51 -6.47
CA VAL A 90 0.44 7.71 -7.47
C VAL A 90 0.00 9.16 -7.60
N TYR A 91 0.18 9.97 -6.54
CA TYR A 91 -0.36 11.32 -6.46
C TYR A 91 0.18 12.25 -7.54
N ASP A 92 -0.64 13.24 -7.93
CA ASP A 92 -0.20 14.37 -8.77
C ASP A 92 0.47 15.43 -7.90
N SER A 93 1.57 15.04 -7.25
CA SER A 93 2.20 15.86 -6.22
C SER A 93 3.40 16.62 -6.75
N ASP A 94 3.47 17.91 -6.39
CA ASP A 94 4.68 18.74 -6.52
C ASP A 94 5.49 18.80 -5.21
N HIS A 95 5.21 17.90 -4.26
CA HIS A 95 5.91 17.85 -2.99
C HIS A 95 7.30 17.20 -3.12
N THR A 96 8.34 18.00 -2.89
CA THR A 96 9.76 17.57 -2.87
C THR A 96 10.30 17.30 -1.46
N GLY A 97 9.44 17.17 -0.45
CA GLY A 97 9.88 16.89 0.92
C GLY A 97 10.65 15.58 1.02
N SER A 98 11.47 15.46 2.08
CA SER A 98 12.18 14.21 2.43
C SER A 98 13.12 13.65 1.34
N GLY A 99 13.57 14.49 0.39
CA GLY A 99 14.50 14.09 -0.67
C GLY A 99 13.86 13.33 -1.84
N ARG A 100 12.52 13.33 -1.95
CA ARG A 100 11.80 12.66 -3.04
C ARG A 100 11.90 13.45 -4.35
N SER A 101 12.02 12.74 -5.49
CA SER A 101 12.06 13.35 -6.81
C SER A 101 10.65 13.47 -7.42
N LEU A 102 10.34 14.62 -8.02
CA LEU A 102 9.07 14.81 -8.74
C LEU A 102 8.89 13.88 -9.94
N GLU A 103 10.01 13.42 -10.52
CA GLU A 103 10.01 12.47 -11.64
C GLU A 103 9.57 11.06 -11.25
N ASP A 104 9.49 10.76 -9.95
CA ASP A 104 9.10 9.44 -9.46
C ASP A 104 7.58 9.28 -9.32
N TYR A 105 6.82 10.38 -9.27
CA TYR A 105 5.36 10.33 -9.16
C TYR A 105 4.69 9.98 -10.49
N TRP A 106 3.67 9.11 -10.43
CA TRP A 106 2.89 8.69 -11.59
C TRP A 106 1.94 9.78 -12.09
N ARG A 107 1.32 10.53 -11.17
CA ARG A 107 0.40 11.65 -11.40
C ARG A 107 -0.93 11.28 -12.06
N SER A 108 -0.92 10.41 -13.05
CA SER A 108 -2.09 9.99 -13.82
C SER A 108 -2.09 8.50 -14.10
N THR A 109 -3.19 8.03 -14.70
CA THR A 109 -3.34 6.67 -15.23
C THR A 109 -2.88 6.53 -16.69
N LYS A 110 -2.32 7.59 -17.30
CA LYS A 110 -1.97 7.64 -18.74
C LYS A 110 -0.60 7.01 -19.04
N HIS A 111 -0.32 5.86 -18.43
CA HIS A 111 0.94 5.13 -18.55
C HIS A 111 0.75 3.74 -19.15
N ARG A 112 1.86 3.10 -19.52
CA ARG A 112 1.87 1.70 -19.96
C ARG A 112 2.17 0.78 -18.77
N GLY A 113 1.70 -0.46 -18.84
CA GLY A 113 1.99 -1.48 -17.81
C GLY A 113 1.27 -1.25 -16.49
N LEU A 114 0.07 -0.64 -16.53
CA LEU A 114 -0.73 -0.29 -15.36
C LEU A 114 -1.03 -1.49 -14.44
N ASN A 115 -1.06 -2.69 -15.01
CA ASN A 115 -1.24 -3.97 -14.30
C ASN A 115 -0.07 -4.39 -13.39
N ASN A 116 1.03 -3.63 -13.38
CA ASN A 116 2.18 -3.84 -12.48
C ASN A 116 2.48 -2.63 -11.58
N ILE A 117 1.63 -1.60 -11.59
CA ILE A 117 1.77 -0.39 -10.77
C ILE A 117 0.81 -0.48 -9.58
N PRO A 118 1.30 -0.66 -8.33
CA PRO A 118 0.46 -0.67 -7.14
C PRO A 118 -0.19 0.70 -6.89
N VAL A 119 -1.48 0.70 -6.53
CA VAL A 119 -2.19 1.90 -6.08
C VAL A 119 -2.45 1.84 -4.58
N MET A 120 -2.90 0.69 -4.08
CA MET A 120 -3.09 0.44 -2.66
C MET A 120 -3.09 -1.06 -2.38
N GLY A 121 -2.90 -1.45 -1.13
CA GLY A 121 -2.94 -2.85 -0.73
C GLY A 121 -3.09 -3.00 0.77
N ASP A 122 -3.01 -4.23 1.24
CA ASP A 122 -2.92 -4.50 2.67
C ASP A 122 -1.75 -3.70 3.27
N GLY A 123 -2.03 -2.94 4.33
CA GLY A 123 -1.05 -2.05 4.97
C GLY A 123 -1.03 -2.19 6.47
N GLY A 124 0.12 -1.96 7.10
CA GLY A 124 0.30 -1.97 8.55
C GLY A 124 0.99 -0.70 9.02
N TRP A 125 0.75 -0.32 10.28
CA TRP A 125 1.33 0.85 10.97
C TRP A 125 0.95 2.23 10.41
N ARG A 126 1.05 2.44 9.10
CA ARG A 126 0.61 3.64 8.38
C ARG A 126 -0.41 3.32 7.30
N PRO A 127 -1.30 4.28 6.99
CA PRO A 127 -2.25 4.15 5.90
C PRO A 127 -1.67 4.61 4.55
N ASP A 128 -0.39 4.98 4.49
CA ASP A 128 0.26 5.54 3.31
C ASP A 128 1.76 5.25 3.34
N GLY A 129 2.38 5.22 2.17
CA GLY A 129 3.84 5.13 2.06
C GLY A 129 4.34 5.32 0.63
N GLN A 130 5.64 5.56 0.50
CA GLN A 130 6.38 5.75 -0.73
C GLN A 130 7.54 4.74 -0.80
N PRO A 131 7.24 3.45 -1.09
CA PRO A 131 8.24 2.40 -1.12
C PRO A 131 9.30 2.60 -2.21
N TYR A 132 10.52 2.19 -1.93
CA TYR A 132 11.56 1.96 -2.92
C TYR A 132 11.84 0.47 -3.09
N GLU A 133 12.34 0.08 -4.27
CA GLU A 133 12.78 -1.29 -4.56
C GLU A 133 14.01 -1.72 -3.76
N TYR A 134 14.72 -0.76 -3.15
CA TYR A 134 15.90 -1.00 -2.34
C TYR A 134 15.62 -0.89 -0.83
N ASP A 135 14.37 -0.62 -0.44
CA ASP A 135 13.96 -0.66 0.96
C ASP A 135 14.26 -2.04 1.56
N ASP A 136 14.81 -2.09 2.77
CA ASP A 136 15.17 -3.35 3.41
C ASP A 136 13.92 -4.09 3.91
N PRO A 137 13.87 -5.42 3.73
CA PRO A 137 12.80 -6.24 4.26
C PRO A 137 12.76 -6.14 5.78
N PRO A 138 11.56 -6.22 6.37
CA PRO A 138 11.39 -6.25 7.82
C PRO A 138 12.12 -7.46 8.42
N THR A 139 13.00 -7.23 9.39
CA THR A 139 13.78 -8.24 10.12
C THR A 139 12.90 -9.19 10.94
N PHE A 140 11.72 -8.73 11.36
CA PHE A 140 10.65 -9.53 11.99
C PHE A 140 9.26 -9.07 11.52
N GLU A 141 8.26 -9.93 11.66
CA GLU A 141 6.88 -9.61 11.24
C GLU A 141 6.35 -8.37 11.98
N GLY A 142 5.95 -7.35 11.22
CA GLY A 142 5.41 -6.11 11.78
C GLY A 142 6.43 -5.05 12.16
N GLU A 143 7.70 -5.22 11.78
CA GLU A 143 8.68 -4.15 11.91
C GLU A 143 8.22 -2.91 11.12
N ALA A 144 8.20 -1.75 11.79
CA ALA A 144 7.85 -0.49 11.16
C ALA A 144 8.95 0.00 10.20
N ARG A 145 8.63 1.02 9.42
CA ARG A 145 9.60 1.74 8.58
C ARG A 145 10.77 2.30 9.42
N GLY A 146 11.96 2.38 8.84
CA GLY A 146 13.19 2.85 9.49
C GLY A 146 13.27 4.37 9.73
N GLY A 147 12.25 5.12 9.29
CA GLY A 147 12.19 6.57 9.42
C GLY A 147 11.31 7.20 8.34
N VAL A 148 11.30 8.53 8.26
CA VAL A 148 10.68 9.21 7.10
C VAL A 148 11.50 8.89 5.86
N ALA A 149 10.85 8.41 4.81
CA ALA A 149 11.49 8.01 3.56
C ALA A 149 12.53 6.89 3.68
N ASN A 150 12.36 6.00 4.65
CA ASN A 150 13.25 4.88 4.88
C ASN A 150 12.48 3.60 5.18
N ASP A 151 12.71 2.54 4.41
CA ASP A 151 12.07 1.22 4.52
C ASP A 151 10.53 1.26 4.46
N GLU A 152 9.97 2.08 3.59
CA GLU A 152 8.51 2.29 3.53
C GLU A 152 7.77 1.12 2.89
N ILE A 153 8.45 0.23 2.15
CA ILE A 153 7.87 -1.05 1.72
C ILE A 153 7.38 -1.91 2.90
N ARG A 154 7.94 -1.74 4.10
CA ARG A 154 7.52 -2.46 5.32
C ARG A 154 6.07 -2.18 5.71
N ILE A 155 5.53 -1.02 5.31
CA ILE A 155 4.11 -0.69 5.49
C ILE A 155 3.23 -1.68 4.73
N PHE A 156 3.66 -2.13 3.56
CA PHE A 156 2.92 -3.06 2.70
C PHE A 156 3.33 -4.53 2.94
N CYS A 157 4.51 -4.78 3.52
CA CYS A 157 5.02 -6.12 3.81
C CYS A 157 4.46 -6.68 5.13
N VAL A 158 3.15 -6.93 5.16
CA VAL A 158 2.44 -7.51 6.31
C VAL A 158 1.94 -8.91 5.95
N ASP A 159 2.23 -9.94 6.76
CA ASP A 159 1.76 -11.31 6.52
C ASP A 159 0.27 -11.52 6.87
N ARG A 160 -0.59 -10.71 6.25
CA ARG A 160 -2.03 -10.68 6.52
C ARG A 160 -2.74 -11.92 5.99
N HIS A 161 -2.20 -12.58 4.98
CA HIS A 161 -2.86 -13.67 4.27
C HIS A 161 -2.03 -14.94 4.06
N ASP A 162 -1.08 -15.22 4.97
CA ASP A 162 -0.28 -16.45 4.98
C ASP A 162 0.61 -16.55 3.72
N GLY A 163 1.63 -15.69 3.67
CA GLY A 163 2.65 -15.62 2.62
C GLY A 163 2.37 -14.59 1.53
N PHE A 164 1.26 -13.85 1.59
CA PHE A 164 0.93 -12.83 0.60
C PHE A 164 0.07 -11.68 1.16
N VAL A 165 -0.01 -10.60 0.36
CA VAL A 165 -0.93 -9.49 0.51
C VAL A 165 -1.81 -9.35 -0.74
N ASN A 166 -2.93 -8.66 -0.62
CA ASN A 166 -3.72 -8.25 -1.78
C ASN A 166 -3.36 -6.81 -2.16
N VAL A 167 -3.21 -6.60 -3.47
CA VAL A 167 -2.85 -5.30 -4.05
C VAL A 167 -3.83 -4.97 -5.16
N LEU A 168 -4.30 -3.72 -5.15
CA LEU A 168 -5.00 -3.05 -6.24
C LEU A 168 -3.97 -2.37 -7.13
N PHE A 169 -4.06 -2.63 -8.43
CA PHE A 169 -3.17 -2.08 -9.45
C PHE A 169 -3.85 -0.93 -10.21
N MET A 170 -3.06 -0.13 -10.92
CA MET A 170 -3.50 1.09 -11.62
C MET A 170 -4.39 0.80 -12.84
N ASP A 171 -4.48 -0.46 -13.28
CA ASP A 171 -5.50 -0.93 -14.24
C ASP A 171 -6.82 -1.34 -13.56
N TRP A 172 -6.94 -1.07 -12.26
CA TRP A 172 -8.06 -1.42 -11.38
C TRP A 172 -8.26 -2.93 -11.17
N SER A 173 -7.30 -3.75 -11.58
CA SER A 173 -7.27 -5.15 -11.23
C SER A 173 -6.78 -5.35 -9.79
N THR A 174 -7.25 -6.41 -9.13
CA THR A 174 -6.79 -6.80 -7.80
C THR A 174 -6.28 -8.23 -7.86
N ARG A 175 -5.11 -8.48 -7.26
CA ARG A 175 -4.56 -9.84 -7.14
C ARG A 175 -3.78 -10.04 -5.85
N LYS A 176 -3.47 -11.30 -5.60
CA LYS A 176 -2.50 -11.70 -4.58
C LYS A 176 -1.09 -11.34 -5.06
N VAL A 177 -0.28 -10.87 -4.13
CA VAL A 177 1.14 -10.53 -4.31
C VAL A 177 1.89 -11.19 -3.17
N GLY A 178 2.81 -12.10 -3.49
CA GLY A 178 3.65 -12.73 -2.45
C GLY A 178 4.48 -11.68 -1.71
N LEU A 179 4.83 -11.89 -0.43
CA LEU A 179 5.53 -10.85 0.33
C LEU A 179 6.82 -10.39 -0.37
N LYS A 180 7.66 -11.31 -0.84
CA LYS A 180 8.88 -10.99 -1.62
C LYS A 180 8.60 -10.37 -2.98
N GLU A 181 7.42 -10.62 -3.55
CA GLU A 181 7.03 -10.09 -4.85
C GLU A 181 6.83 -8.57 -4.82
N LEU A 182 6.58 -7.98 -3.63
CA LEU A 182 6.45 -6.53 -3.46
C LEU A 182 7.65 -5.77 -4.05
N TRP A 183 8.87 -6.32 -3.94
CA TRP A 183 10.10 -5.73 -4.47
C TRP A 183 10.25 -5.84 -6.01
N THR A 184 9.34 -6.54 -6.67
CA THR A 184 9.32 -6.69 -8.14
C THR A 184 8.28 -5.79 -8.82
N LEU A 185 7.47 -5.07 -8.03
CA LEU A 185 6.39 -4.21 -8.53
C LEU A 185 6.90 -2.81 -8.88
N LYS A 186 6.21 -2.15 -9.81
CA LYS A 186 6.56 -0.82 -10.30
C LYS A 186 5.92 0.27 -9.41
N TRP A 187 6.42 0.43 -8.18
CA TRP A 187 5.88 1.39 -7.20
C TRP A 187 5.87 2.85 -7.68
N TYR A 188 6.93 3.28 -8.36
CA TYR A 188 7.12 4.65 -8.85
C TYR A 188 7.65 4.65 -10.29
N VAL A 189 7.62 5.79 -10.97
CA VAL A 189 7.88 5.89 -12.43
C VAL A 189 9.25 5.32 -12.83
N ARG A 190 10.31 5.67 -12.09
CA ARG A 190 11.68 5.22 -12.39
C ARG A 190 12.11 3.97 -11.62
N CYS A 191 11.16 3.29 -10.95
CA CYS A 191 11.42 2.07 -10.18
C CYS A 191 12.20 1.01 -10.99
N ASN A 192 13.32 0.54 -10.42
CA ASN A 192 14.03 -0.60 -10.97
C ASN A 192 13.40 -1.92 -10.47
N THR A 193 12.51 -2.51 -11.27
CA THR A 193 11.89 -3.81 -10.95
C THR A 193 12.88 -5.00 -10.93
N ALA A 194 14.15 -4.76 -11.29
CA ALA A 194 15.29 -5.67 -11.13
C ALA A 194 16.21 -5.21 -9.98
N GLY A 195 15.66 -4.58 -8.94
CA GLY A 195 16.36 -4.07 -7.77
C GLY A 195 17.05 -5.15 -6.92
N PRO A 196 17.73 -4.76 -5.83
CA PRO A 196 18.60 -5.65 -5.04
C PRO A 196 17.85 -6.86 -4.47
N TRP A 197 16.61 -6.67 -4.02
CA TRP A 197 15.75 -7.73 -3.45
C TRP A 197 15.04 -8.60 -4.50
N THR A 198 15.69 -8.81 -5.65
CA THR A 198 15.15 -9.61 -6.75
C THR A 198 16.17 -10.63 -7.25
N ARG A 199 15.71 -11.64 -8.00
CA ARG A 199 16.62 -12.60 -8.65
C ARG A 199 17.61 -11.91 -9.59
N ALA A 200 17.18 -10.86 -10.28
CA ALA A 200 18.04 -10.09 -11.19
C ALA A 200 19.06 -9.22 -10.42
N GLY A 201 18.69 -8.76 -9.22
CA GLY A 201 19.59 -8.15 -8.24
C GLY A 201 20.46 -9.14 -7.46
N LEU A 202 20.42 -10.43 -7.82
CA LEU A 202 21.18 -11.53 -7.22
C LEU A 202 20.79 -11.91 -5.78
N ALA A 203 19.63 -11.44 -5.28
CA ALA A 203 19.13 -11.88 -3.98
C ALA A 203 18.94 -13.41 -3.94
N GLN A 204 19.53 -14.02 -2.92
CA GLN A 204 19.44 -15.44 -2.60
C GLN A 204 18.39 -15.70 -1.53
N PRO A 205 17.87 -16.94 -1.41
CA PRO A 205 16.93 -17.28 -0.34
C PRO A 205 17.44 -16.97 1.07
N GLY A 206 18.75 -17.07 1.30
CA GLY A 206 19.39 -16.78 2.59
C GLY A 206 19.46 -15.30 2.96
N ASP A 207 19.37 -14.40 1.98
CA ASP A 207 19.46 -12.94 2.20
C ASP A 207 18.18 -12.41 2.85
N TRP A 208 17.05 -13.11 2.66
CA TRP A 208 15.78 -12.74 3.28
C TRP A 208 15.79 -13.02 4.79
N PRO A 209 15.14 -12.16 5.59
CA PRO A 209 14.87 -12.43 7.01
C PRO A 209 14.24 -13.81 7.22
N GLU A 210 14.61 -14.48 8.32
CA GLU A 210 14.27 -15.91 8.55
C GLU A 210 12.78 -16.20 8.36
N TRP A 211 11.92 -15.32 8.89
CA TRP A 211 10.47 -15.46 8.82
C TRP A 211 9.91 -15.35 7.41
N MET A 212 10.62 -14.71 6.48
CA MET A 212 10.22 -14.57 5.08
C MET A 212 10.79 -15.69 4.21
N ARG A 213 11.63 -16.60 4.71
CA ARG A 213 12.33 -17.56 3.85
C ARG A 213 11.40 -18.61 3.21
N ASN A 214 10.25 -18.88 3.83
CA ASN A 214 9.30 -19.93 3.44
C ASN A 214 8.02 -19.38 2.82
#